data_AF-T1FX74-F1
#
_entry.id   AF-T1FX74-F1
#
_cell.length_a   1.000
_cell.length_b   1.000
_cell.length_c   1.000
_cell.angle_alpha   90.00
_cell.angle_beta   90.00
_cell.angle_gamma   90.00
#
_symmetry.space_group_name_H-M   'P 1'
#
loop_
_entity.id
_entity.type
_entity.pdbx_description
1 polymer ?
#
loop_
_entity_poly.entity_id
_entity_poly.type
_entity_poly.pdbx_seq_one_letter_code
_entity_poly.pdbx_strand_id
1 'polypeptide(L)'
;MLPPCRVCGEKASGLHYGVNTCEACKAFFRRNLQRGAGYKCLENNKCLILPGKRSSCSACRFNKCLALGMCKEGLCVFCYYYYYYYYYLFLLVIIIANLCSTTDSNYRNVLL
;
A
#
# COMPACT_ATOMS: atom_id res chain seq x y z
N MET A 1 9.64 16.46 -5.53
CA MET A 1 9.74 16.09 -4.10
C MET A 1 8.98 14.79 -3.87
N LEU A 2 9.49 13.88 -3.05
CA LEU A 2 8.78 12.65 -2.69
C LEU A 2 7.61 12.97 -1.72
N PRO A 3 6.50 12.21 -1.76
CA PRO A 3 5.46 12.31 -0.75
C PRO A 3 6.02 12.05 0.67
N PRO A 4 5.40 12.56 1.74
CA PRO A 4 5.82 12.30 3.12
C PRO A 4 5.77 10.81 3.51
N CYS A 5 6.52 10.45 4.55
CA CYS A 5 6.53 9.09 5.10
C CYS A 5 5.13 8.70 5.59
N ARG A 6 4.58 7.60 5.06
CA ARG A 6 3.22 7.14 5.41
C ARG A 6 3.07 6.72 6.88
N VAL A 7 4.16 6.34 7.54
CA VAL A 7 4.16 5.92 8.95
C VAL A 7 4.14 7.13 9.91
N CYS A 8 5.02 8.11 9.70
CA CYS A 8 5.27 9.18 10.69
C CYS A 8 5.14 10.61 10.14
N GLY A 9 4.93 10.80 8.84
CA GLY A 9 4.79 12.12 8.22
C GLY A 9 6.09 12.89 7.96
N GLU A 10 7.24 12.39 8.40
CA GLU A 10 8.55 13.01 8.12
C GLU A 10 8.95 12.88 6.64
N LYS A 11 9.95 13.64 6.17
CA LYS A 11 10.45 13.58 4.80
C LYS A 11 10.83 12.15 4.41
N ALA A 12 10.19 11.61 3.37
CA ALA A 12 10.51 10.27 2.88
C ALA A 12 11.78 10.27 2.04
N SER A 13 12.46 9.13 2.03
CA SER A 13 13.59 8.85 1.14
C SER A 13 13.22 7.94 -0.02
N GLY A 14 12.08 7.27 0.05
CA GLY A 14 11.55 6.44 -1.03
C GLY A 14 10.74 5.24 -0.53
N LEU A 15 10.56 4.26 -1.41
CA LEU A 15 9.90 2.99 -1.09
C LEU A 15 10.85 2.08 -0.31
N HIS A 16 10.42 1.67 0.89
CA HIS A 16 11.11 0.65 1.68
C HIS A 16 10.09 -0.35 2.19
N TYR A 17 10.37 -1.64 2.02
CA TYR A 17 9.46 -2.72 2.44
C TYR A 17 8.04 -2.57 1.86
N GLY A 18 7.90 -2.05 0.64
CA GLY A 18 6.61 -1.88 -0.05
C GLY A 18 5.87 -0.58 0.25
N VAL A 19 6.39 0.30 1.12
CA VAL A 19 5.72 1.56 1.51
C VAL A 19 6.67 2.75 1.45
N ASN A 20 6.17 3.92 1.00
CA ASN A 20 6.94 5.15 0.99
C ASN A 20 7.22 5.63 2.43
N THR A 21 8.49 5.58 2.83
CA THR A 21 8.91 5.84 4.20
C THR A 21 10.23 6.63 4.28
N CYS A 22 10.53 7.13 5.47
CA CYS A 22 11.84 7.70 5.79
C CYS A 22 12.82 6.60 6.23
N GLU A 23 14.12 6.89 6.17
CA GLU A 23 15.19 5.95 6.58
C GLU A 23 15.03 5.46 8.03
N ALA A 24 14.53 6.30 8.93
CA ALA A 24 14.33 5.90 10.32
C ALA A 24 13.20 4.86 10.48
N CYS A 25 12.11 4.97 9.71
CA CYS A 25 11.04 3.97 9.71
C CYS A 25 11.47 2.67 9.03
N LYS A 26 12.26 2.75 7.95
CA LYS A 26 12.92 1.60 7.33
C LYS A 26 13.80 0.84 8.33
N ALA A 27 14.75 1.54 8.99
CA ALA A 27 15.66 0.92 9.94
C ALA A 27 14.94 0.39 11.19
N PHE A 28 13.87 1.06 11.62
CA PHE A 28 13.00 0.58 12.69
C PHE A 28 12.31 -0.74 12.30
N PHE A 29 11.66 -0.78 11.14
CA PHE A 29 10.95 -1.95 10.67
C PHE A 29 11.88 -3.17 10.51
N ARG A 30 13.07 -2.97 9.90
CA ARG A 30 14.10 -4.01 9.75
C ARG A 30 14.49 -4.68 11.07
N ARG A 31 14.73 -3.88 12.12
CA ARG A 31 15.13 -4.39 13.44
C ARG A 31 14.01 -5.16 14.13
N ASN A 32 12.76 -4.81 13.84
CA ASN A 32 11.59 -5.38 14.52
C ASN A 32 11.01 -6.59 13.81
N LEU A 33 11.24 -6.75 12.51
CA LEU A 33 10.98 -8.00 11.79
C LEU A 33 11.70 -9.20 12.43
N GLN A 34 12.92 -9.00 12.95
CA GLN A 34 13.75 -10.08 13.50
C GLN A 34 13.41 -10.44 14.95
N ARG A 35 12.75 -9.54 15.69
CA ARG A 35 12.54 -9.70 17.14
C ARG A 35 11.28 -10.47 17.52
N GLY A 36 10.35 -10.70 16.58
CA GLY A 36 9.00 -11.19 16.92
C GLY A 36 8.24 -10.19 17.79
N ALA A 37 6.94 -10.39 17.99
CA ALA A 37 6.03 -9.42 18.63
C ALA A 37 6.37 -9.15 20.12
N GLY A 38 7.38 -8.32 20.39
CA GLY A 38 7.88 -8.03 21.74
C GLY A 38 7.45 -6.68 22.31
N TYR A 39 6.73 -5.84 21.55
CA TYR A 39 6.34 -4.53 22.05
C TYR A 39 4.94 -4.55 22.64
N LYS A 40 4.85 -4.36 23.97
CA LYS A 40 3.62 -3.95 24.63
C LYS A 40 3.48 -2.44 24.55
N CYS A 41 2.32 -1.96 24.12
CA CYS A 41 1.96 -0.58 24.34
C CYS A 41 1.70 -0.39 25.84
N LEU A 42 2.16 0.74 26.40
CA LEU A 42 1.87 1.12 27.78
C LEU A 42 0.50 1.81 27.92
N GLU A 43 -0.12 2.13 26.78
CA GLU A 43 -1.40 2.81 26.65
C GLU A 43 -2.40 1.87 25.93
N ASN A 44 -3.39 2.44 25.25
CA ASN A 44 -4.47 1.70 24.59
C ASN A 44 -4.18 1.25 23.14
N ASN A 45 -2.92 0.99 22.76
CA ASN A 45 -2.52 0.63 21.39
C ASN A 45 -2.94 1.64 20.28
N LYS A 46 -3.28 2.88 20.65
CA LYS A 46 -3.77 3.93 19.74
C LYS A 46 -2.85 5.17 19.72
N CYS A 47 -1.57 5.00 20.04
CA CYS A 47 -0.63 6.12 20.10
C CYS A 47 -0.44 6.77 18.72
N LEU A 48 -0.49 8.11 18.69
CA LEU A 48 -0.22 8.87 17.47
C LEU A 48 1.28 8.86 17.14
N ILE A 49 1.59 8.49 15.89
CA ILE A 49 2.97 8.46 15.38
C ILE A 49 3.18 9.71 14.52
N LEU A 50 3.81 10.73 15.12
CA LEU A 50 4.06 12.05 14.52
C LEU A 50 5.56 12.26 14.25
N PRO A 51 5.94 13.25 13.40
CA PRO A 51 7.33 13.67 13.25
C PRO A 51 7.91 14.08 14.62
N GLY A 52 9.18 13.76 14.89
CA GLY A 52 9.84 14.07 16.17
C GLY A 52 9.41 13.22 17.39
N LYS A 53 8.17 12.72 17.45
CA LYS A 53 7.65 11.90 18.58
C LYS A 53 7.46 10.41 18.26
N ARG A 54 7.91 9.96 17.09
CA ARG A 54 7.75 8.57 16.60
C ARG A 54 8.44 7.47 17.45
N SER A 55 9.26 7.81 18.44
CA SER A 55 9.87 6.84 19.37
C SER A 55 9.02 6.59 20.62
N SER A 56 7.94 7.35 20.83
CA SER A 56 7.10 7.27 22.03
C SER A 56 6.48 5.88 22.25
N CYS A 57 6.09 5.21 21.17
CA CYS A 57 5.52 3.88 21.26
C CYS A 57 5.98 3.00 20.10
N SER A 58 6.92 2.11 20.39
CA SER A 58 7.42 1.12 19.43
C SER A 58 6.33 0.12 19.01
N ALA A 59 5.41 -0.25 19.91
CA ALA A 59 4.28 -1.14 19.60
C ALA A 59 3.38 -0.54 18.52
N CYS A 60 2.81 0.65 18.78
CA CYS A 60 1.93 1.34 17.85
C CYS A 60 2.64 1.69 16.54
N ARG A 61 3.93 2.06 16.59
CA ARG A 61 4.71 2.32 15.37
C ARG A 61 4.86 1.07 14.51
N PHE A 62 5.19 -0.07 15.10
CA PHE A 62 5.35 -1.31 14.36
C PHE A 62 4.02 -1.82 13.81
N ASN A 63 2.96 -1.76 14.62
CA ASN A 63 1.60 -2.08 14.17
C ASN A 63 1.16 -1.18 13.01
N LYS A 64 1.48 0.12 13.05
CA LYS A 64 1.21 1.03 11.94
C LYS A 64 2.01 0.67 10.68
N CYS A 65 3.27 0.25 10.82
CA CYS A 65 4.06 -0.25 9.68
C CYS A 65 3.36 -1.45 9.01
N LEU A 66 2.93 -2.44 9.81
CA LEU A 66 2.23 -3.62 9.31
C LEU A 66 0.87 -3.27 8.67
N ALA A 67 0.09 -2.40 9.32
CA ALA A 67 -1.21 -1.96 8.80
C ALA A 67 -1.11 -1.19 7.47
N LEU A 68 0.02 -0.53 7.22
CA LEU A 68 0.31 0.14 5.95
C LEU A 68 0.84 -0.83 4.88
N GLY A 69 1.01 -2.11 5.19
CA GLY A 69 1.48 -3.13 4.27
C GLY A 69 3.00 -3.29 4.18
N MET A 70 3.76 -2.82 5.18
CA MET A 70 5.20 -3.10 5.21
C MET A 70 5.46 -4.59 5.45
N CYS A 71 6.25 -5.23 4.60
CA CYS A 71 6.62 -6.65 4.72
C CYS A 71 8.09 -6.91 4.35
N LYS A 72 8.65 -8.04 4.80
CA LYS A 72 10.07 -8.39 4.54
C LYS A 72 10.32 -8.58 3.05
N GLU A 73 9.35 -9.12 2.34
CA GLU A 73 9.40 -9.46 0.92
C GLU A 73 9.42 -8.21 0.03
N GLY A 74 9.21 -7.01 0.60
CA GLY A 74 9.32 -5.73 -0.12
C GLY A 74 8.20 -5.46 -1.13
N LEU A 75 7.46 -6.50 -1.50
CA LEU A 75 6.25 -6.48 -2.29
C LEU A 75 5.14 -7.03 -1.39
N CYS A 76 4.22 -6.16 -0.99
CA CYS A 76 2.96 -6.65 -0.47
C CYS A 76 2.24 -7.28 -1.65
N VAL A 77 2.39 -8.60 -1.79
CA VAL A 77 1.82 -9.42 -2.85
C VAL A 77 0.35 -9.04 -3.08
N PHE A 78 -0.40 -8.78 -2.01
CA PHE A 78 -1.77 -8.27 -2.05
C PHE A 78 -1.93 -6.99 -2.89
N CYS A 79 -1.10 -5.97 -2.74
CA CYS A 79 -1.20 -4.75 -3.57
C CYS A 79 -0.89 -5.03 -5.05
N TYR A 80 0.04 -5.94 -5.34
CA TYR A 80 0.34 -6.35 -6.72
C TYR A 80 -0.84 -7.11 -7.33
N TYR A 81 -1.38 -8.10 -6.63
CA TYR A 81 -2.56 -8.84 -7.08
C TYR A 81 -3.79 -7.94 -7.20
N TYR A 82 -3.99 -7.00 -6.28
CA TYR A 82 -5.07 -6.03 -6.37
C TYR A 82 -4.87 -5.13 -7.58
N TYR A 83 -3.69 -4.53 -7.75
CA TYR A 83 -3.38 -3.71 -8.93
C TYR A 83 -3.62 -4.47 -10.24
N TYR A 84 -3.11 -5.70 -10.35
CA TYR A 84 -3.34 -6.54 -11.53
C TYR A 84 -4.82 -6.89 -11.71
N TYR A 85 -5.55 -7.22 -10.64
CA TYR A 85 -6.98 -7.47 -10.70
C TYR A 85 -7.75 -6.26 -11.24
N TYR A 86 -7.48 -5.05 -10.72
CA TYR A 86 -8.13 -3.82 -11.22
C TYR A 86 -7.73 -3.49 -12.65
N TYR A 87 -6.46 -3.70 -13.01
CA TYR A 87 -5.99 -3.52 -14.37
C TYR A 87 -6.69 -4.50 -15.34
N TYR A 88 -6.78 -5.78 -15.00
CA TYR A 88 -7.49 -6.78 -15.80
C TYR A 88 -9.00 -6.51 -15.87
N LEU A 89 -9.62 -6.10 -14.77
CA LEU A 89 -11.02 -5.71 -14.75
C LEU A 89 -11.28 -4.50 -15.65
N PHE A 90 -10.41 -3.49 -15.61
CA PHE A 90 -10.48 -2.32 -16.48
C PHE A 90 -10.29 -2.69 -17.95
N LEU A 91 -9.30 -3.54 -18.28
CA LEU A 91 -9.12 -4.08 -19.63
C LEU A 91 -10.33 -4.87 -20.10
N LEU A 92 -10.93 -5.70 -19.24
CA LEU A 92 -12.13 -6.46 -19.57
C LEU A 92 -13.31 -5.54 -19.90
N VAL A 93 -13.52 -4.47 -19.11
CA VAL A 93 -14.56 -3.46 -19.37
C VAL A 93 -14.32 -2.78 -20.72
N ILE A 94 -13.07 -2.42 -21.05
CA ILE A 94 -12.71 -1.86 -22.35
C ILE A 94 -13.02 -2.85 -23.47
N ILE A 95 -12.63 -4.11 -23.33
CA ILE A 95 -12.88 -5.15 -24.34
C ILE A 95 -14.38 -5.34 -24.57
N ILE A 96 -15.18 -5.42 -23.51
CA ILE A 96 -16.64 -5.53 -23.60
C ILE A 96 -17.25 -4.30 -24.29
N ALA A 97 -16.80 -3.08 -23.95
CA ALA A 97 -17.28 -1.86 -24.59
C ALA A 97 -16.96 -1.81 -26.10
N ASN A 98 -15.76 -2.25 -26.49
CA ASN A 98 -15.38 -2.35 -27.91
C ASN A 98 -16.19 -3.41 -28.66
N LEU A 99 -16.43 -4.59 -28.04
CA LEU A 99 -17.29 -5.64 -28.62
C LEU A 99 -18.74 -5.17 -28.79
N CYS A 100 -19.29 -4.45 -27.81
CA CYS A 100 -20.64 -3.88 -27.90
C CYS A 100 -20.76 -2.82 -29.01
N SER A 101 -19.67 -2.09 -29.29
CA SER A 101 -19.62 -1.09 -30.36
C SER A 101 -19.59 -1.74 -31.75
N THR A 102 -19.03 -2.94 -31.88
CA THR A 102 -19.02 -3.72 -33.13
C THR A 102 -20.32 -4.48 -33.43
N THR A 103 -21.18 -4.73 -32.43
CA THR A 103 -22.49 -5.35 -32.65
C THR A 103 -23.54 -4.36 -33.15
N ASP A 104 -23.42 -3.07 -32.81
CA ASP A 104 -24.33 -2.01 -33.29
C ASP A 104 -24.09 -1.69 -34.79
N SER A 105 -22.84 -1.71 -35.26
CA SER A 105 -22.50 -1.49 -36.68
C SER A 105 -22.85 -2.65 -37.61
N ASN A 106 -22.95 -3.89 -37.09
CA ASN A 106 -23.45 -5.03 -37.87
C ASN A 106 -24.98 -5.10 -37.89
N TYR A 107 -25.69 -4.76 -36.80
CA TYR A 107 -27.16 -4.77 -36.80
C TYR A 107 -27.77 -3.67 -37.66
N ARG A 108 -27.10 -2.51 -37.80
CA ARG A 108 -27.55 -1.43 -38.69
C ARG A 108 -27.38 -1.76 -40.19
N ASN A 109 -26.61 -2.79 -40.54
CA ASN A 109 -26.43 -3.28 -41.92
C ASN A 109 -27.27 -4.53 -42.26
N VAL A 110 -28.09 -5.03 -41.32
CA VAL A 110 -29.05 -6.14 -41.55
C VAL A 110 -30.50 -5.64 -41.59
N LEU A 111 -30.74 -4.38 -41.24
CA LEU A 111 -32.05 -3.71 -41.25
C LEU A 111 -32.20 -2.65 -42.37
N LEU A 112 -31.36 -2.72 -43.42
CA LEU A 112 -31.52 -1.99 -44.68
C LEU A 112 -31.53 -2.95 -45.86
#